data_AF-A0AAU8HT40-F1
#
_entry.id   AF-A0AAU8HT40-F1
#
_cell.length_a   1.000
_cell.length_b   1.000
_cell.length_c   1.000
_cell.angle_alpha   90.00
_cell.angle_beta   90.00
_cell.angle_gamma   90.00
#
_symmetry.space_group_name_H-M   'P 1'
#
loop_
_entity.id
_entity.type
_entity.pdbx_description
1 polymer ?
#
loop_
_entity_poly.entity_id
_entity_poly.type
_entity_poly.pdbx_seq_one_letter_code
_entity_poly.pdbx_strand_id
1 'polypeptide(L)'
;MKIKRSKAIAYNYLKDIKYKERETGYLYYHGLRVANLSLNLANMLGDLSNNTKERMYIAAIFHDVAKGREPHNLTGAIKTKNLLKQVLSQQEINEIARLIYYHNRRGNDNLHLETKILQDADIIDHTGTLDVWLGMHYVVDEDLSPKQALKFFLGGSWHQMVVQQRAKLNFPLSKRVYDKRVYYAEKFFKKMAWEMKGKL
;
A
#
# COMPACT_ATOMS: atom_id res chain seq x y z
N MET A 1 3.47 -21.79 10.06
CA MET A 1 2.39 -22.43 9.27
C MET A 1 1.26 -21.46 8.89
N LYS A 2 0.79 -20.60 9.82
CA LYS A 2 -0.33 -19.66 9.61
C LYS A 2 -0.12 -18.70 8.44
N ILE A 3 1.00 -17.96 8.42
CA ILE A 3 1.36 -17.05 7.31
C ILE A 3 1.29 -17.76 5.95
N LYS A 4 1.89 -18.95 5.82
CA LYS A 4 1.91 -19.70 4.55
C LYS A 4 0.49 -20.01 4.06
N ARG A 5 -0.39 -20.47 4.95
CA ARG A 5 -1.80 -20.78 4.62
C ARG A 5 -2.58 -19.51 4.28
N SER A 6 -2.44 -18.44 5.07
CA SER A 6 -3.10 -17.16 4.81
C SER A 6 -2.67 -16.53 3.48
N LYS A 7 -1.36 -16.60 3.14
CA LYS A 7 -0.84 -16.16 1.84
C LYS A 7 -1.44 -16.93 0.68
N ALA A 8 -1.56 -18.25 0.80
CA ALA A 8 -2.17 -19.08 -0.26
C ALA A 8 -3.65 -18.72 -0.47
N ILE A 9 -4.40 -18.48 0.61
CA ILE A 9 -5.80 -18.02 0.54
C ILE A 9 -5.88 -16.66 -0.16
N ALA A 10 -5.05 -15.70 0.25
CA ALA A 10 -5.03 -14.38 -0.38
C ALA A 10 -4.66 -14.45 -1.86
N TYR A 11 -3.64 -15.23 -2.22
CA TYR A 11 -3.21 -15.41 -3.60
C TYR A 11 -4.35 -15.96 -4.45
N ASN A 12 -4.97 -17.06 -4.03
CA ASN A 12 -6.08 -17.67 -4.77
C ASN A 12 -7.29 -16.73 -4.89
N TYR A 13 -7.51 -15.84 -3.94
CA TYR A 13 -8.63 -14.91 -3.97
C TYR A 13 -8.36 -13.65 -4.81
N LEU A 14 -7.12 -13.15 -4.84
CA LEU A 14 -6.78 -11.83 -5.37
C LEU A 14 -5.97 -11.84 -6.68
N LYS A 15 -5.27 -12.93 -7.01
CA LYS A 15 -4.29 -12.96 -8.11
C LYS A 15 -4.87 -12.64 -9.50
N ASP A 16 -6.14 -12.97 -9.72
CA ASP A 16 -6.80 -12.80 -11.03
C ASP A 16 -7.69 -11.55 -11.07
N ILE A 17 -7.73 -10.77 -9.99
CA ILE A 17 -8.53 -9.55 -9.94
C ILE A 17 -7.81 -8.45 -10.74
N LYS A 18 -8.51 -7.88 -11.71
CA LYS A 18 -8.14 -6.64 -12.38
C LYS A 18 -8.79 -5.46 -11.66
N TYR A 19 -7.99 -4.49 -11.24
CA TYR A 19 -8.45 -3.20 -10.73
C TYR A 19 -8.12 -2.11 -11.76
N LYS A 20 -8.97 -1.07 -11.83
CA LYS A 20 -8.80 0.04 -12.78
C LYS A 20 -7.41 0.65 -12.63
N GLU A 21 -6.76 1.06 -13.73
CA GLU A 21 -5.42 1.67 -13.74
C GLU A 21 -4.30 0.81 -13.11
N ARG A 22 -4.48 -0.51 -12.95
CA ARG A 22 -3.48 -1.41 -12.31
C ARG A 22 -3.32 -2.72 -13.06
N GLU A 23 -2.21 -3.42 -12.86
CA GLU A 23 -2.03 -4.78 -13.42
C GLU A 23 -2.97 -5.81 -12.79
N THR A 24 -3.23 -6.92 -13.50
CA THR A 24 -3.97 -8.06 -12.94
C THR A 24 -3.21 -8.63 -11.75
N GLY A 25 -3.90 -8.85 -10.64
CA GLY A 25 -3.31 -9.35 -9.40
C GLY A 25 -2.62 -8.28 -8.55
N TYR A 26 -2.68 -7.00 -8.96
CA TYR A 26 -2.09 -5.88 -8.22
C TYR A 26 -2.42 -5.93 -6.73
N LEU A 27 -3.69 -6.15 -6.36
CA LEU A 27 -4.12 -6.15 -4.96
C LEU A 27 -3.35 -7.16 -4.09
N TYR A 28 -3.05 -8.36 -4.62
CA TYR A 28 -2.26 -9.35 -3.89
C TYR A 28 -0.80 -8.89 -3.72
N TYR A 29 -0.17 -8.47 -4.81
CA TYR A 29 1.26 -8.10 -4.79
C TYR A 29 1.51 -6.81 -4.02
N HIS A 30 0.59 -5.84 -4.11
CA HIS A 30 0.56 -4.67 -3.26
C HIS A 30 0.46 -5.06 -1.78
N GLY A 31 -0.53 -5.88 -1.40
CA GLY A 31 -0.67 -6.36 -0.02
C GLY A 31 0.58 -7.09 0.50
N LEU A 32 1.27 -7.85 -0.37
CA LEU A 32 2.52 -8.53 -0.01
C LEU A 32 3.68 -7.55 0.22
N ARG A 33 3.82 -6.51 -0.62
CA ARG A 33 4.85 -5.48 -0.42
C ARG A 33 4.56 -4.66 0.84
N VAL A 34 3.30 -4.29 1.07
CA VAL A 34 2.86 -3.61 2.30
C VAL A 34 3.20 -4.46 3.52
N ALA A 35 2.95 -5.78 3.48
CA ALA A 35 3.27 -6.67 4.59
C ALA A 35 4.77 -6.69 4.93
N ASN A 36 5.62 -6.75 3.90
CA ASN A 36 7.07 -6.68 4.09
C ASN A 36 7.51 -5.30 4.61
N LEU A 37 6.93 -4.22 4.08
CA LEU A 37 7.20 -2.85 4.56
C LEU A 37 6.78 -2.66 6.01
N SER A 38 5.62 -3.18 6.41
CA SER A 38 5.17 -3.13 7.80
C SER A 38 6.14 -3.84 8.73
N LEU A 39 6.66 -5.03 8.37
CA LEU A 39 7.66 -5.72 9.18
C LEU A 39 8.97 -4.94 9.29
N ASN A 40 9.45 -4.37 8.18
CA ASN A 40 10.67 -3.56 8.17
C ASN A 40 10.51 -2.32 9.06
N LEU A 41 9.40 -1.60 8.94
CA LEU A 41 9.11 -0.44 9.78
C LEU A 41 8.98 -0.84 11.25
N ALA A 42 8.29 -1.95 11.55
CA ALA A 42 8.19 -2.45 12.92
C ALA A 42 9.56 -2.70 13.53
N ASN A 43 10.43 -3.43 12.82
CA ASN A 43 11.79 -3.72 13.30
C ASN A 43 12.64 -2.46 13.52
N MET A 44 12.35 -1.35 12.84
CA MET A 44 13.07 -0.09 13.01
C MET A 44 12.45 0.84 14.05
N LEU A 45 11.16 0.70 14.36
CA LEU A 45 10.40 1.59 15.25
C LEU A 45 10.19 1.04 16.66
N GLY A 46 10.23 -0.28 16.86
CA GLY A 46 10.14 -0.88 18.19
C GLY A 46 9.96 -2.40 18.23
N ASP A 47 9.93 -2.94 19.44
CA ASP A 47 9.79 -4.38 19.69
C ASP A 47 8.32 -4.82 19.77
N LEU A 48 7.64 -4.82 18.62
CA LEU A 48 6.38 -5.57 18.50
C LEU A 48 6.64 -7.06 18.71
N SER A 49 5.78 -7.71 19.50
CA SER A 49 5.83 -9.16 19.67
C SER A 49 5.74 -9.89 18.33
N ASN A 50 6.32 -11.09 18.24
CA ASN A 50 6.23 -11.92 17.03
C ASN A 50 4.77 -12.22 16.64
N ASN A 51 3.88 -12.38 17.62
CA ASN A 51 2.45 -12.59 17.36
C ASN A 51 1.80 -11.34 16.75
N THR A 52 2.14 -10.15 17.23
CA THR A 52 1.67 -8.88 16.67
C THR A 52 2.19 -8.68 15.25
N LYS A 53 3.48 -8.96 15.01
CA LYS A 53 4.10 -8.90 13.68
C LYS A 53 3.44 -9.88 12.70
N GLU A 54 3.14 -11.12 13.13
CA GLU A 54 2.43 -12.10 12.30
C GLU A 54 1.02 -11.63 11.92
N ARG A 55 0.24 -11.11 12.89
CA ARG A 55 -1.12 -10.60 12.63
C ARG A 55 -1.09 -9.38 11.72
N MET A 56 -0.14 -8.46 11.92
CA MET A 56 0.05 -7.30 11.06
C MET A 56 0.43 -7.70 9.63
N TYR A 57 1.32 -8.69 9.47
CA TYR A 57 1.68 -9.22 8.15
C TYR A 57 0.47 -9.80 7.41
N ILE A 58 -0.36 -10.58 8.10
CA ILE A 58 -1.58 -11.14 7.51
C ILE A 58 -2.58 -10.02 7.19
N ALA A 59 -2.80 -9.07 8.10
CA ALA A 59 -3.68 -7.94 7.86
C ALA A 59 -3.26 -7.12 6.62
N ALA A 60 -1.96 -6.88 6.45
CA ALA A 60 -1.42 -6.17 5.30
C ALA A 60 -1.74 -6.85 3.96
N ILE A 61 -1.68 -8.18 3.88
CA ILE A 61 -2.01 -8.91 2.66
C ILE A 61 -3.51 -8.79 2.30
N PHE A 62 -4.37 -8.69 3.31
CA PHE A 62 -5.83 -8.67 3.15
C PHE A 62 -6.44 -7.26 3.22
N HIS A 63 -5.67 -6.20 3.48
CA HIS A 63 -6.25 -4.89 3.80
C HIS A 63 -7.14 -4.33 2.68
N ASP A 64 -6.78 -4.63 1.43
CA ASP A 64 -7.49 -4.22 0.22
C ASP A 64 -8.31 -5.37 -0.42
N VAL A 65 -8.60 -6.44 0.33
CA VAL A 65 -9.35 -7.62 -0.18
C VAL A 65 -10.74 -7.30 -0.73
N ALA A 66 -11.30 -6.15 -0.34
CA ALA A 66 -12.59 -5.66 -0.79
C ALA A 66 -12.49 -4.33 -1.57
N LYS A 67 -11.30 -3.97 -2.07
CA LYS A 67 -11.13 -2.77 -2.90
C LYS A 67 -12.08 -2.81 -4.10
N GLY A 68 -12.80 -1.71 -4.35
CA GLY A 68 -13.89 -1.66 -5.33
C GLY A 68 -15.27 -2.07 -4.79
N ARG A 69 -15.37 -2.45 -3.51
CA ARG A 69 -16.63 -2.67 -2.79
C ARG A 69 -16.65 -1.82 -1.51
N GLU A 70 -16.99 -0.55 -1.70
CA GLU A 70 -16.87 0.47 -0.65
C GLU A 70 -17.96 0.35 0.43
N PRO A 71 -17.65 0.69 1.71
CA PRO A 71 -16.33 1.07 2.23
C PRO A 71 -15.42 -0.15 2.41
N HIS A 72 -14.31 -0.20 1.65
CA HIS A 72 -13.52 -1.44 1.49
C HIS A 72 -12.83 -1.89 2.78
N ASN A 73 -12.52 -0.97 3.70
CA ASN A 73 -11.98 -1.31 5.02
C ASN A 73 -12.96 -2.15 5.86
N LEU A 74 -14.24 -1.78 5.88
CA LEU A 74 -15.28 -2.50 6.63
C LEU A 74 -15.64 -3.82 5.94
N THR A 75 -15.93 -3.77 4.64
CA THR A 75 -16.25 -4.95 3.84
C THR A 75 -15.10 -5.95 3.85
N GLY A 76 -13.86 -5.45 3.75
CA GLY A 76 -12.64 -6.25 3.78
C GLY A 76 -12.39 -6.89 5.15
N ALA A 77 -12.64 -6.17 6.24
CA ALA A 77 -12.55 -6.72 7.59
C ALA A 77 -13.52 -7.90 7.77
N ILE A 78 -14.79 -7.76 7.36
CA ILE A 78 -15.81 -8.82 7.43
C ILE A 78 -15.41 -10.00 6.53
N LYS A 79 -15.01 -9.73 5.28
CA LYS A 79 -14.61 -10.76 4.32
C LYS A 79 -13.42 -11.57 4.84
N THR A 80 -12.44 -10.91 5.44
CA THR A 80 -11.25 -11.56 5.99
C THR A 80 -11.58 -12.54 7.11
N LYS A 81 -12.56 -12.23 7.98
CA LYS A 81 -13.02 -13.16 9.01
C LYS A 81 -13.48 -14.49 8.41
N ASN A 82 -14.27 -14.41 7.33
CA ASN A 82 -14.78 -15.59 6.65
C ASN A 82 -13.67 -16.39 5.94
N LEU A 83 -12.72 -15.70 5.30
CA LEU A 83 -11.62 -16.34 4.57
C LEU A 83 -10.63 -17.07 5.50
N LEU A 84 -10.43 -16.57 6.72
CA LEU A 84 -9.40 -17.08 7.64
C LEU A 84 -9.92 -17.99 8.76
N LYS A 85 -11.24 -18.22 8.87
CA LYS A 85 -11.88 -18.98 9.96
C LYS A 85 -11.37 -20.42 10.16
N GLN A 86 -10.80 -21.04 9.12
CA GLN A 86 -10.25 -22.41 9.18
C GLN A 86 -8.73 -22.45 9.42
N VAL A 87 -8.09 -21.28 9.56
CA VAL A 87 -6.62 -21.15 9.67
C VAL A 87 -6.21 -20.51 10.99
N LEU A 88 -7.02 -19.59 11.51
CA LEU A 88 -6.70 -18.75 12.66
C LEU A 88 -7.76 -18.87 13.75
N SER A 89 -7.37 -18.56 14.99
CA SER A 89 -8.34 -18.49 16.09
C SER A 89 -9.24 -17.26 15.96
N GLN A 90 -10.40 -17.28 16.64
CA GLN A 90 -11.33 -16.15 16.62
C GLN A 90 -10.69 -14.84 17.14
N GLN A 91 -9.81 -14.95 18.14
CA GLN A 91 -9.06 -13.81 18.66
C GLN A 91 -8.13 -13.22 17.59
N GLU A 92 -7.34 -14.05 16.92
CA GLU A 92 -6.42 -13.62 15.86
C GLU A 92 -7.18 -12.96 14.70
N ILE A 93 -8.31 -13.56 14.31
CA ILE A 93 -9.18 -13.05 13.26
C ILE A 93 -9.75 -11.68 13.64
N ASN A 94 -10.18 -11.49 14.89
CA ASN A 94 -10.72 -10.21 15.33
C ASN A 94 -9.66 -9.11 15.34
N GLU A 95 -8.43 -9.42 15.75
CA GLU A 95 -7.32 -8.46 15.70
C GLU A 95 -6.93 -8.11 14.26
N ILE A 96 -6.82 -9.09 13.37
CA ILE A 96 -6.55 -8.86 11.94
C ILE A 96 -7.65 -8.00 11.31
N ALA A 97 -8.92 -8.34 11.58
CA ALA A 97 -10.05 -7.56 11.08
C ALA A 97 -10.04 -6.12 11.61
N ARG A 98 -9.62 -5.90 12.86
CA ARG A 98 -9.43 -4.55 13.41
C ARG A 98 -8.37 -3.77 12.63
N LEU A 99 -7.22 -4.38 12.35
CA LEU A 99 -6.15 -3.73 11.58
C LEU A 99 -6.62 -3.34 10.18
N ILE A 100 -7.33 -4.24 9.50
CA ILE A 100 -7.92 -3.97 8.18
C ILE A 100 -8.97 -2.86 8.27
N TYR A 101 -9.82 -2.84 9.28
CA TYR A 101 -10.82 -1.79 9.43
C TYR A 101 -10.23 -0.38 9.58
N TYR A 102 -9.09 -0.26 10.29
CA TYR A 102 -8.44 1.02 10.54
C TYR A 102 -7.33 1.38 9.52
N HIS A 103 -6.97 0.51 8.58
CA HIS A 103 -5.81 0.74 7.70
C HIS A 103 -5.88 2.04 6.87
N ASN A 104 -7.09 2.50 6.52
CA ASN A 104 -7.29 3.76 5.78
C ASN A 104 -7.90 4.89 6.62
N ARG A 105 -8.11 4.67 7.92
CA ARG A 105 -8.69 5.64 8.87
C ARG A 105 -7.58 6.40 9.61
N ARG A 106 -7.15 7.51 9.02
CA ARG A 106 -5.95 8.26 9.43
C ARG A 106 -6.31 9.49 10.27
N GLY A 107 -5.34 10.03 11.01
CA GLY A 107 -5.52 11.21 11.86
C GLY A 107 -6.08 10.92 13.26
N ASN A 108 -6.04 9.66 13.71
CA ASN A 108 -6.39 9.29 15.08
C ASN A 108 -5.12 8.90 15.86
N ASP A 109 -4.74 9.74 16.82
CA ASP A 109 -3.53 9.53 17.62
C ASP A 109 -3.64 8.37 18.62
N ASN A 110 -4.85 7.91 18.93
CA ASN A 110 -5.11 6.83 19.88
C ASN A 110 -5.06 5.42 19.25
N LEU A 111 -4.62 5.31 17.99
CA LEU A 111 -4.44 4.01 17.34
C LEU A 111 -3.20 3.27 17.86
N HIS A 112 -3.31 1.95 17.96
CA HIS A 112 -2.20 1.08 18.31
C HIS A 112 -1.03 1.19 17.33
N LEU A 113 0.19 0.96 17.83
CA LEU A 113 1.44 1.07 17.09
C LEU A 113 1.42 0.30 15.76
N GLU A 114 1.02 -0.97 15.77
CA GLU A 114 0.96 -1.81 14.58
C GLU A 114 -0.09 -1.34 13.55
N THR A 115 -1.12 -0.60 13.98
CA THR A 115 -2.11 0.01 13.07
C THR A 115 -1.48 1.19 12.34
N LYS A 116 -0.75 2.06 13.05
CA LYS A 116 -0.02 3.20 12.47
C LYS A 116 1.10 2.74 11.53
N ILE A 117 1.78 1.64 11.86
CA ILE A 117 2.81 1.03 10.99
C ILE A 117 2.19 0.51 9.70
N LEU A 118 1.08 -0.21 9.77
CA LEU A 118 0.36 -0.70 8.58
C LEU A 118 -0.09 0.46 7.69
N GLN A 119 -0.64 1.51 8.31
CA GLN A 119 -1.02 2.75 7.64
C GLN A 119 0.15 3.39 6.87
N ASP A 120 1.31 3.52 7.49
CA ASP A 120 2.48 4.14 6.86
C ASP A 120 3.03 3.26 5.73
N ALA A 121 3.08 1.94 5.93
CA ALA A 121 3.53 0.98 4.93
C ALA A 121 2.67 1.03 3.65
N ASP A 122 1.35 1.13 3.80
CA ASP A 122 0.39 1.27 2.69
C ASP A 122 0.67 2.54 1.85
N ILE A 123 0.89 3.70 2.49
CA ILE A 123 1.25 4.93 1.78
C ILE A 123 2.60 4.79 1.08
N ILE A 124 3.60 4.23 1.78
CA ILE A 124 4.96 4.11 1.27
C ILE A 124 5.04 3.21 0.02
N ASP A 125 4.21 2.16 -0.07
CA ASP A 125 4.20 1.28 -1.26
C ASP A 125 3.72 1.99 -2.53
N HIS A 126 2.90 3.03 -2.39
CA HIS A 126 2.41 3.85 -3.49
C HIS A 126 3.38 4.98 -3.89
N THR A 127 4.66 4.91 -3.49
CA THR A 127 5.65 5.97 -3.78
C THR A 127 7.00 5.46 -4.24
N GLY A 128 7.74 6.33 -4.93
CA GLY A 128 9.05 6.03 -5.47
C GLY A 128 8.99 5.40 -6.85
N THR A 129 9.84 4.41 -7.12
CA THR A 129 9.83 3.74 -8.43
C THR A 129 8.53 2.98 -8.69
N LEU A 130 7.80 2.56 -7.64
CA LEU A 130 6.45 2.03 -7.80
C LEU A 130 5.47 3.10 -8.28
N ASP A 131 5.63 4.36 -7.86
CA ASP A 131 4.81 5.47 -8.34
C ASP A 131 4.96 5.68 -9.85
N VAL A 132 6.19 5.51 -10.36
CA VAL A 132 6.46 5.50 -11.81
C VAL A 132 5.68 4.38 -12.49
N TRP A 133 5.77 3.14 -11.98
CA TRP A 133 5.05 1.99 -12.52
C TRP A 133 3.53 2.20 -12.54
N LEU A 134 2.96 2.61 -11.40
CA LEU A 134 1.52 2.87 -11.27
C LEU A 134 1.09 4.03 -12.15
N GLY A 135 1.93 5.05 -12.27
CA GLY A 135 1.76 6.18 -13.16
C GLY A 135 1.68 5.76 -14.63
N MET A 136 2.54 4.84 -15.08
CA MET A 136 2.47 4.33 -16.46
C MET A 136 1.20 3.51 -16.71
N HIS A 137 0.76 2.70 -15.74
CA HIS A 137 -0.53 2.01 -15.86
C HIS A 137 -1.71 2.97 -15.95
N TYR A 138 -1.72 4.04 -15.15
CA TYR A 138 -2.72 5.10 -15.26
C TYR A 138 -2.71 5.77 -16.64
N VAL A 139 -1.52 6.14 -17.13
CA VAL A 139 -1.35 6.76 -18.46
C VAL A 139 -1.88 5.88 -19.58
N VAL A 140 -1.62 4.58 -19.53
CA VAL A 140 -2.13 3.63 -20.54
C VAL A 140 -3.64 3.42 -20.43
N ASP A 141 -4.18 3.31 -19.22
CA ASP A 141 -5.62 3.10 -19.00
C ASP A 141 -6.46 4.30 -19.44
N GLU A 142 -5.92 5.52 -19.27
CA GLU A 142 -6.57 6.80 -19.62
C GLU A 142 -6.19 7.32 -21.01
N ASP A 143 -5.47 6.53 -21.83
CA ASP A 143 -5.01 6.88 -23.18
C ASP A 143 -4.28 8.24 -23.26
N LEU A 144 -3.39 8.49 -22.29
CA LEU A 144 -2.66 9.75 -22.18
C LEU A 144 -1.35 9.69 -22.99
N SER A 145 -1.05 10.78 -23.70
CA SER A 145 0.27 10.96 -24.29
C SER A 145 1.35 11.16 -23.21
N PRO A 146 2.63 10.84 -23.52
CA PRO A 146 3.75 11.13 -22.60
C PRO A 146 3.82 12.61 -22.17
N LYS A 147 3.40 13.55 -23.03
CA LYS A 147 3.37 14.98 -22.71
C LYS A 147 2.29 15.31 -21.66
N GLN A 148 1.11 14.69 -21.76
CA GLN A 148 0.05 14.84 -20.76
C GLN A 148 0.47 14.22 -19.42
N ALA A 149 1.10 13.04 -19.44
CA ALA A 149 1.67 12.41 -18.25
C ALA A 149 2.66 13.33 -17.53
N LEU A 150 3.65 13.89 -18.25
CA LEU A 150 4.61 14.82 -17.67
C LEU A 150 3.97 16.10 -17.13
N LYS A 151 2.88 16.59 -17.73
CA LYS A 151 2.14 17.72 -17.18
C LYS A 151 1.54 17.39 -15.80
N PHE A 152 1.06 16.16 -15.59
CA PHE A 152 0.58 15.73 -14.28
C PHE A 152 1.74 15.60 -13.25
N PHE A 153 2.82 14.91 -13.62
CA PHE A 153 3.93 14.63 -12.72
C PHE A 153 4.78 15.86 -12.38
N LEU A 154 5.07 16.71 -13.37
CA LEU A 154 5.95 17.88 -13.21
C LEU A 154 5.19 19.21 -13.16
N GLY A 155 3.90 19.24 -13.50
CA GLY A 155 3.09 20.46 -13.49
C GLY A 155 2.39 20.77 -12.16
N GLY A 156 2.70 20.01 -11.10
CA GLY A 156 2.31 20.34 -9.72
C GLY A 156 1.24 19.45 -9.10
N SER A 157 0.36 18.81 -9.90
CA SER A 157 -0.70 17.93 -9.36
C SER A 157 -0.14 16.76 -8.57
N TRP A 158 0.87 16.08 -9.11
CA TRP A 158 1.57 15.01 -8.39
C TRP A 158 2.25 15.52 -7.12
N HIS A 159 2.88 16.70 -7.16
CA HIS A 159 3.51 17.29 -5.97
C HIS A 159 2.49 17.57 -4.85
N GLN A 160 1.30 18.07 -5.19
CA GLN A 160 0.22 18.25 -4.22
C GLN A 160 -0.20 16.92 -3.59
N MET A 161 -0.36 15.87 -4.40
CA MET A 161 -0.65 14.51 -3.88
C MET A 161 0.46 14.02 -2.96
N VAL A 162 1.72 14.21 -3.34
CA VAL A 162 2.90 13.84 -2.55
C VAL A 162 2.87 14.51 -1.18
N VAL A 163 2.59 15.82 -1.12
CA VAL A 163 2.51 16.59 0.13
C VAL A 163 1.35 16.09 1.01
N GLN A 164 0.18 15.89 0.43
CA GLN A 164 -1.00 15.40 1.15
C GLN A 164 -0.79 14.00 1.72
N GLN A 165 -0.17 13.09 0.96
CA GLN A 165 0.13 11.73 1.42
C GLN A 165 1.21 11.72 2.49
N ARG A 166 2.26 12.55 2.35
CA ARG A 166 3.30 12.71 3.36
C ARG A 166 2.75 13.19 4.70
N ALA A 167 1.78 14.11 4.69
CA ALA A 167 1.16 14.64 5.90
C ALA A 167 0.39 13.57 6.69
N LYS A 168 -0.07 12.51 6.02
CA LYS A 168 -0.81 11.39 6.63
C LYS A 168 0.07 10.30 7.26
N LEU A 169 1.40 10.41 7.14
CA LEU A 169 2.34 9.46 7.75
C LEU A 169 2.48 9.73 9.25
N ASN A 170 2.46 8.65 10.03
CA ASN A 170 2.48 8.67 11.48
C ASN A 170 3.88 8.90 12.05
N PHE A 171 4.91 8.28 11.48
CA PHE A 171 6.25 8.29 12.07
C PHE A 171 7.25 9.20 11.32
N PRO A 172 8.14 9.92 12.04
CA PRO A 172 9.24 10.64 11.41
C PRO A 172 10.13 9.75 10.53
N LEU A 173 10.35 8.49 10.94
CA LEU A 173 11.07 7.51 10.13
C LEU A 173 10.37 7.26 8.79
N SER A 174 9.06 7.00 8.82
CA SER A 174 8.25 6.79 7.62
C SER A 174 8.32 7.98 6.67
N LYS A 175 8.26 9.21 7.20
CA LYS A 175 8.42 10.44 6.41
C LYS A 175 9.78 10.48 5.71
N ARG A 176 10.88 10.13 6.39
CA ARG A 176 12.22 10.05 5.75
C ARG A 176 12.29 8.99 4.65
N VAL A 177 11.72 7.81 4.87
CA VAL A 177 11.67 6.75 3.86
C VAL A 177 10.86 7.19 2.64
N TYR A 178 9.70 7.81 2.88
CA TYR A 178 8.82 8.37 1.87
C TYR A 178 9.53 9.46 1.04
N ASP A 179 10.17 10.43 1.71
CA ASP A 179 10.88 11.54 1.05
C ASP A 179 11.99 11.03 0.14
N LYS A 180 12.75 10.03 0.60
CA LYS A 180 13.78 9.39 -0.21
C LYS A 180 13.20 8.70 -1.45
N ARG A 181 12.04 8.05 -1.33
CA ARG A 181 11.36 7.40 -2.48
C ARG A 181 10.86 8.44 -3.48
N VAL A 182 10.14 9.45 -3.02
CA VAL A 182 9.64 10.56 -3.84
C VAL A 182 10.77 11.22 -4.64
N TYR A 183 11.92 11.44 -4.02
CA TYR A 183 13.09 11.98 -4.70
C TYR A 183 13.53 11.15 -5.92
N TYR A 184 13.50 9.82 -5.83
CA TYR A 184 13.84 8.96 -6.98
C TYR A 184 12.77 9.00 -8.08
N ALA A 185 11.49 9.06 -7.72
CA ALA A 185 10.41 9.21 -8.70
C ALA A 185 10.53 10.55 -9.45
N GLU A 186 10.79 11.63 -8.73
CA GLU A 186 10.97 12.96 -9.31
C GLU A 186 12.17 12.99 -10.28
N LYS A 187 13.29 12.36 -9.89
CA LYS A 187 14.46 12.20 -10.78
C LYS A 187 14.10 11.47 -12.07
N PHE A 188 13.32 10.40 -11.98
CA PHE A 188 12.86 9.66 -13.15
C PHE A 188 12.06 10.56 -14.09
N PHE A 189 11.04 11.25 -13.60
CA PHE A 189 10.20 12.10 -14.44
C PHE A 189 10.97 13.28 -15.05
N LYS A 190 11.95 13.84 -14.32
CA LYS A 190 12.85 14.87 -14.86
C LYS A 190 13.73 14.33 -16.00
N LYS A 191 14.30 13.12 -15.86
CA LYS A 191 15.08 12.50 -16.94
C LYS A 191 14.19 12.15 -18.13
N MET A 192 13.01 11.59 -17.91
CA MET A 192 12.02 11.33 -18.97
C MET A 192 11.69 12.63 -19.75
N ALA A 193 11.47 13.74 -19.05
CA ALA A 193 11.22 15.03 -19.70
C ALA A 193 12.40 15.58 -20.49
N TRP A 194 13.64 15.23 -20.11
CA TRP A 194 14.84 15.56 -20.86
C TRP A 194 14.96 14.72 -22.14
N GLU A 195 14.80 13.40 -22.01
CA GLU A 195 14.86 12.44 -23.12
C GLU A 195 13.75 12.68 -24.14
N MET A 196 12.55 13.04 -23.70
CA MET A 196 11.44 13.40 -24.59
C MET A 196 11.68 14.65 -25.44
N LYS A 197 12.72 15.44 -25.14
CA LYS A 197 13.19 16.54 -25.99
C LYS A 197 14.26 16.08 -26.99
N GLY A 198 14.52 14.78 -27.10
CA GLY A 198 15.57 14.21 -27.94
C GLY A 198 16.99 14.45 -27.42
N LYS A 199 17.14 14.71 -26.11
CA LYS A 199 18.43 15.05 -25.52
C LYS A 199 19.12 13.83 -24.91
N LEU A 200 20.43 13.75 -25.09
CA LEU A 200 21.32 12.71 -24.54
C LEU A 200 21.55 12.94 -23.03
#